data_AF-A0A8J9ZR17-F1
#
_entry.id   AF-A0A8J9ZR17-F1
#
_cell.length_a   1.000
_cell.length_b   1.000
_cell.length_c   1.000
_cell.angle_alpha   90.00
_cell.angle_beta   90.00
_cell.angle_gamma   90.00
#
_symmetry.space_group_name_H-M   'P 1'
#
loop_
_entity.id
_entity.type
_entity.pdbx_description
1 polymer ?
#
loop_
_entity_poly.entity_id
_entity_poly.type
_entity_poly.pdbx_seq_one_letter_code
_entity_poly.pdbx_strand_id
1 'polypeptide(L)'
;MNEHTGTHIDAPAHFAPGAWRLDQIPLGHLTGPGVMIDVREKIGDNTDYAVTQQDLQGWEREYGRIPDGAIIMLRSGWGEQFWGQGPAAYLGSAQKDASLLHSPGLHPDAAQWLVDNRYVKVIGFDTISADTGDSTTYPAHKILLPNNIIIIENVGHLNKMPPTGSTVYAMPIKIGDGSGAPSRVFAIIDDRTSAAGLTAPNLILIVTSVITLIAQAI
;
A
#
# COMPACT_ATOMS: atom_id res chain seq x y z
N MET A 1 -8.15 9.21 18.07
CA MET A 1 -7.97 8.44 16.82
C MET A 1 -6.65 7.71 16.96
N ASN A 2 -6.60 6.41 16.69
CA ASN A 2 -5.35 5.64 16.71
C ASN A 2 -4.53 6.00 15.45
N GLU A 3 -3.21 5.88 15.52
CA GLU A 3 -2.28 6.14 14.42
C GLU A 3 -2.53 5.20 13.23
N HIS A 4 -2.85 3.94 13.52
CA HIS A 4 -3.06 2.88 12.53
C HIS A 4 -4.56 2.63 12.35
N THR A 5 -5.24 3.50 11.61
CA THR A 5 -6.70 3.40 11.42
C THR A 5 -7.12 3.82 10.03
N GLY A 6 -7.89 2.95 9.37
CA GLY A 6 -8.31 3.16 7.98
C GLY A 6 -7.11 3.18 7.05
N THR A 7 -7.20 3.97 5.97
CA THR A 7 -6.04 4.23 5.12
C THR A 7 -5.02 5.05 5.89
N HIS A 8 -3.84 4.49 6.15
CA HIS A 8 -2.84 5.10 7.02
C HIS A 8 -1.42 4.76 6.55
N ILE A 9 -0.44 5.52 7.06
CA ILE A 9 0.99 5.31 6.85
C ILE A 9 1.60 4.69 8.08
N ASP A 10 2.48 3.72 7.88
CA ASP A 10 3.43 3.25 8.91
C ASP A 10 4.78 3.92 8.68
N ALA A 11 5.24 4.67 9.68
CA ALA A 11 6.57 5.25 9.65
C ALA A 11 7.63 4.17 9.87
N PRO A 12 8.86 4.33 9.35
CA PRO A 12 9.97 3.40 9.60
C PRO A 12 10.15 3.00 11.06
N ALA A 13 10.02 3.96 11.99
CA ALA A 13 10.13 3.73 13.43
C ALA A 13 9.10 2.74 14.01
N HIS A 14 8.03 2.41 13.28
CA HIS A 14 7.01 1.44 13.68
C HIS A 14 7.61 0.04 13.92
N PHE A 15 8.58 -0.38 13.10
CA PHE A 15 9.32 -1.65 13.28
C PHE A 15 10.84 -1.50 13.35
N ALA A 16 11.38 -0.30 13.13
CA ALA A 16 12.82 -0.04 13.14
C ALA A 16 13.17 1.07 14.16
N PRO A 17 13.43 0.73 15.43
CA PRO A 17 13.80 1.71 16.45
C PRO A 17 14.99 2.57 15.99
N GLY A 18 14.82 3.90 16.03
CA GLY A 18 15.84 4.87 15.59
C GLY A 18 15.77 5.27 14.12
N ALA A 19 14.91 4.63 13.32
CA ALA A 19 14.56 5.12 11.98
C ALA A 19 13.60 6.31 12.03
N TRP A 20 13.19 6.83 10.88
CA TRP A 20 12.29 7.98 10.80
C TRP A 20 10.96 7.70 11.51
N ARG A 21 10.62 8.57 12.45
CA ARG A 21 9.25 8.77 12.93
C ARG A 21 8.45 9.56 11.90
N LEU A 22 7.13 9.55 12.02
CA LEU A 22 6.24 10.13 11.02
C LEU A 22 6.57 11.58 10.66
N ASP A 23 6.85 12.42 11.66
CA ASP A 23 7.18 13.83 11.48
C ASP A 23 8.57 14.10 10.87
N GLN A 24 9.41 13.07 10.83
CA GLN A 24 10.77 13.09 10.30
C GLN A 24 10.85 12.60 8.85
N ILE A 25 9.79 11.97 8.33
CA ILE A 25 9.74 11.50 6.95
C ILE A 25 9.86 12.70 6.01
N PRO A 26 10.84 12.72 5.08
CA PRO A 26 10.96 13.80 4.10
C PRO A 26 9.70 13.87 3.23
N LEU A 27 9.16 15.08 3.02
CA LEU A 27 7.95 15.26 2.22
C LEU A 27 8.10 14.72 0.79
N GLY A 28 9.30 14.85 0.20
CA GLY A 28 9.62 14.28 -1.12
C GLY A 28 9.64 12.75 -1.16
N HIS A 29 9.63 12.08 0.01
CA HIS A 29 9.51 10.63 0.13
C HIS A 29 8.05 10.16 0.06
N LEU A 30 7.11 11.07 0.33
CA LEU A 30 5.66 10.83 0.33
C LEU A 30 4.99 11.09 -1.04
N THR A 31 5.81 11.30 -2.07
CA THR A 31 5.35 11.45 -3.45
C THR A 31 6.36 10.90 -4.46
N GLY A 32 5.85 10.37 -5.56
CA GLY A 32 6.67 9.81 -6.63
C GLY A 32 5.84 9.19 -7.76
N PRO A 33 6.51 8.65 -8.79
CA PRO A 33 5.85 7.90 -9.85
C PRO A 33 5.04 6.74 -9.28
N GLY A 34 3.78 6.67 -9.65
CA GLY A 34 2.87 5.62 -9.23
C GLY A 34 3.01 4.36 -10.08
N VAL A 35 3.09 3.21 -9.41
CA VAL A 35 3.13 1.88 -10.01
C VAL A 35 1.98 1.07 -9.43
N MET A 36 1.00 0.68 -10.25
CA MET A 36 -0.10 -0.19 -9.82
C MET A 36 0.19 -1.62 -10.28
N ILE A 37 0.29 -2.54 -9.32
CA ILE A 37 0.52 -3.96 -9.56
C ILE A 37 -0.73 -4.72 -9.13
N ASP A 38 -1.46 -5.24 -10.11
CA ASP A 38 -2.67 -6.05 -9.89
C ASP A 38 -2.30 -7.53 -9.84
N VAL A 39 -2.63 -8.20 -8.74
CA VAL A 39 -2.37 -9.63 -8.54
C VAL A 39 -3.65 -10.46 -8.39
N ARG A 40 -4.83 -9.85 -8.59
CA ARG A 40 -6.14 -10.51 -8.35
C ARG A 40 -6.27 -11.86 -9.05
N GLU A 41 -5.83 -11.95 -10.30
CA GLU A 41 -5.92 -13.19 -11.09
C GLU A 41 -4.99 -14.30 -10.57
N LYS A 42 -4.00 -13.97 -9.74
CA LYS A 42 -3.02 -14.92 -9.20
C LYS A 42 -3.39 -15.48 -7.83
N ILE A 43 -4.28 -14.80 -7.11
CA ILE A 43 -4.72 -15.18 -5.76
C ILE A 43 -5.50 -16.50 -5.81
N GLY A 44 -6.43 -16.62 -6.77
CA GLY A 44 -7.33 -17.78 -6.84
C GLY A 44 -8.10 -17.96 -5.53
N ASP A 45 -8.06 -19.17 -4.98
CA ASP A 45 -8.69 -19.52 -3.69
C ASP A 45 -7.74 -19.33 -2.48
N ASN A 46 -6.51 -18.83 -2.69
CA ASN A 46 -5.55 -18.60 -1.62
C ASN A 46 -5.73 -17.22 -0.98
N THR A 47 -6.52 -17.13 0.08
CA THR A 47 -6.75 -15.87 0.83
C THR A 47 -5.49 -15.29 1.44
N ASP A 48 -4.44 -16.09 1.62
CA ASP A 48 -3.15 -15.69 2.19
C ASP A 48 -2.06 -15.62 1.10
N TYR A 49 -2.46 -15.23 -0.11
CA TYR A 49 -1.53 -15.07 -1.22
C TYR A 49 -0.47 -14.01 -0.88
N ALA A 50 0.78 -14.46 -0.79
CA ALA A 50 1.93 -13.60 -0.59
C ALA A 50 2.54 -13.22 -1.96
N VAL A 51 2.44 -11.95 -2.34
CA VAL A 51 2.98 -11.42 -3.60
C VAL A 51 4.47 -11.69 -3.67
N THR A 52 4.89 -12.38 -4.72
CA THR A 52 6.25 -12.90 -4.88
C THR A 52 7.14 -11.95 -5.69
N GLN A 53 8.46 -12.18 -5.63
CA GLN A 53 9.41 -11.50 -6.50
C GLN A 53 9.08 -11.73 -7.99
N GLN A 54 8.60 -12.93 -8.35
CA GLN A 54 8.24 -13.28 -9.72
C GLN A 54 7.03 -12.47 -10.20
N ASP A 55 6.14 -12.05 -9.30
CA ASP A 55 5.02 -11.17 -9.64
C ASP A 55 5.50 -9.77 -9.99
N LEU A 56 6.43 -9.23 -9.20
CA LEU A 56 7.06 -7.92 -9.44
C LEU A 56 7.84 -7.94 -10.77
N GLN A 57 8.64 -8.97 -10.99
CA GLN A 57 9.38 -9.15 -12.25
C GLN A 57 8.44 -9.39 -13.44
N GLY A 58 7.33 -10.10 -13.21
CA GLY A 58 6.28 -10.29 -14.21
C GLY A 58 5.69 -8.96 -14.65
N TRP A 59 5.32 -8.11 -13.69
CA TRP A 59 4.85 -6.76 -13.95
C TRP A 59 5.87 -5.94 -14.74
N GLU A 60 7.16 -5.99 -14.39
CA GLU A 60 8.19 -5.24 -15.11
C GLU A 60 8.42 -5.71 -16.55
N ARG A 61 8.21 -6.99 -16.84
CA ARG A 61 8.27 -7.50 -18.21
C ARG A 61 7.16 -6.93 -19.08
N GLU A 62 6.01 -6.61 -18.49
CA GLU A 62 4.84 -6.11 -19.20
C GLU A 62 4.84 -4.58 -19.30
N TYR A 63 5.14 -3.88 -18.21
CA TYR A 63 4.97 -2.44 -18.08
C TYR A 63 6.30 -1.65 -18.05
N GLY A 64 7.43 -2.36 -18.08
CA GLY A 64 8.76 -1.78 -17.96
C GLY A 64 9.26 -1.74 -16.52
N ARG A 65 10.54 -1.40 -16.35
CA ARG A 65 11.20 -1.35 -15.04
C ARG A 65 10.45 -0.41 -14.08
N ILE A 66 10.27 -0.83 -12.83
CA ILE A 66 9.79 0.03 -11.73
C ILE A 66 10.73 1.24 -11.65
N PRO A 67 10.23 2.47 -11.84
CA PRO A 67 11.09 3.65 -11.87
C PRO A 67 11.68 3.96 -10.50
N ASP A 68 12.85 4.58 -10.49
CA ASP A 68 13.47 5.03 -9.25
C ASP A 68 12.61 6.10 -8.56
N GLY A 69 12.48 5.98 -7.25
CA GLY A 69 11.61 6.81 -6.43
C GLY A 69 10.13 6.45 -6.54
N ALA A 70 9.79 5.26 -7.04
CA ALA A 70 8.40 4.83 -7.20
C ALA A 70 7.63 4.72 -5.86
N ILE A 71 6.32 4.89 -5.98
CA ILE A 71 5.33 4.49 -5.00
C ILE A 71 4.53 3.35 -5.63
N ILE A 72 4.68 2.16 -5.06
CA ILE A 72 3.99 0.95 -5.52
C ILE A 72 2.63 0.86 -4.81
N MET A 73 1.59 0.49 -5.54
CA MET A 73 0.27 0.15 -5.03
C MET A 73 -0.04 -1.29 -5.43
N LEU A 74 -0.06 -2.19 -4.45
CA LEU A 74 -0.37 -3.60 -4.62
C LEU A 74 -1.88 -3.80 -4.47
N ARG A 75 -2.52 -4.21 -5.56
CA ARG A 75 -3.96 -4.46 -5.61
C ARG A 75 -4.22 -5.96 -5.60
N SER A 76 -4.69 -6.44 -4.45
CA SER A 76 -5.16 -7.81 -4.27
C SER A 76 -6.66 -7.97 -4.53
N GLY A 77 -7.42 -6.87 -4.60
CA GLY A 77 -8.87 -6.86 -4.68
C GLY A 77 -9.56 -7.07 -3.33
N TRP A 78 -8.81 -7.26 -2.24
CA TRP A 78 -9.34 -7.59 -0.93
C TRP A 78 -10.29 -6.52 -0.37
N GLY A 79 -9.85 -5.27 -0.34
CA GLY A 79 -10.68 -4.14 0.10
C GLY A 79 -11.93 -3.95 -0.77
N GLU A 80 -11.84 -4.19 -2.08
CA GLU A 80 -13.00 -4.10 -2.99
C GLU A 80 -14.06 -5.16 -2.67
N GLN A 81 -13.62 -6.36 -2.34
CA GLN A 81 -14.49 -7.51 -2.10
C GLN A 81 -15.09 -7.50 -0.68
N PHE A 82 -14.28 -7.27 0.34
CA PHE A 82 -14.66 -7.60 1.73
C PHE A 82 -14.96 -6.38 2.61
N TRP A 83 -14.48 -5.18 2.27
CA TRP A 83 -14.67 -3.99 3.12
C TRP A 83 -16.13 -3.70 3.42
N GLY A 84 -16.99 -3.73 2.39
CA GLY A 84 -18.43 -3.47 2.52
C GLY A 84 -19.22 -4.56 3.24
N GLN A 85 -18.61 -5.73 3.49
CA GLN A 85 -19.25 -6.87 4.16
C GLN A 85 -19.06 -6.84 5.68
N GLY A 86 -18.27 -5.89 6.18
CA GLY A 86 -18.04 -5.67 7.60
C GLY A 86 -16.75 -6.31 8.14
N PRO A 87 -16.41 -6.05 9.41
CA PRO A 87 -15.09 -6.35 9.95
C PRO A 87 -14.68 -7.82 9.87
N ALA A 88 -15.58 -8.75 10.17
CA ALA A 88 -15.25 -10.18 10.16
C ALA A 88 -14.90 -10.69 8.75
N ALA A 89 -15.61 -10.22 7.72
CA ALA A 89 -15.29 -10.57 6.33
C ALA A 89 -13.98 -9.92 5.89
N TYR A 90 -13.77 -8.65 6.23
CA TYR A 90 -12.55 -7.91 5.88
C TYR A 90 -11.29 -8.44 6.58
N LEU A 91 -11.43 -8.94 7.81
CA LEU A 91 -10.34 -9.54 8.56
C LEU A 91 -10.11 -11.02 8.20
N GLY A 92 -10.98 -11.62 7.37
CA GLY A 92 -10.97 -13.05 7.08
C GLY A 92 -11.40 -13.93 8.27
N SER A 93 -11.70 -13.34 9.42
CA SER A 93 -12.11 -14.03 10.64
C SER A 93 -12.86 -13.10 11.59
N ALA A 94 -13.79 -13.68 12.36
CA ALA A 94 -14.48 -12.98 13.45
C ALA A 94 -13.66 -12.99 14.76
N GLN A 95 -12.54 -13.73 14.79
CA GLN A 95 -11.70 -13.85 15.98
C GLN A 95 -10.70 -12.69 16.05
N LYS A 96 -10.31 -12.32 17.26
CA LYS A 96 -9.33 -11.23 17.51
C LYS A 96 -7.88 -11.73 17.60
N ASP A 97 -7.62 -12.94 17.12
CA ASP A 97 -6.29 -13.55 17.11
C ASP A 97 -5.65 -13.28 15.75
N ALA A 98 -4.50 -12.60 15.74
CA ALA A 98 -3.77 -12.28 14.52
C ALA A 98 -3.43 -13.52 13.69
N SER A 99 -3.15 -14.66 14.32
CA SER A 99 -2.83 -15.92 13.63
C SER A 99 -4.02 -16.54 12.89
N LEU A 100 -5.22 -16.00 13.09
CA LEU A 100 -6.46 -16.47 12.47
C LEU A 100 -7.05 -15.46 11.50
N LEU A 101 -6.38 -14.34 11.25
CA LEU A 101 -6.80 -13.40 10.21
C LEU A 101 -6.34 -13.92 8.85
N HIS A 102 -7.05 -13.52 7.80
CA HIS A 102 -6.69 -13.89 6.45
C HIS A 102 -6.77 -12.66 5.56
N SER A 103 -5.72 -12.44 4.79
CA SER A 103 -5.66 -11.46 3.71
C SER A 103 -4.36 -11.63 2.94
N PRO A 104 -4.31 -11.25 1.65
CA PRO A 104 -3.07 -11.21 0.90
C PRO A 104 -2.05 -10.26 1.53
N GLY A 105 -0.78 -10.47 1.20
CA GLY A 105 0.33 -9.64 1.67
C GLY A 105 1.55 -9.71 0.74
N LEU A 106 2.70 -9.24 1.20
CA LEU A 106 3.96 -9.30 0.47
C LEU A 106 4.83 -10.46 0.99
N HIS A 107 5.34 -11.28 0.09
CA HIS A 107 6.30 -12.31 0.46
C HIS A 107 7.64 -11.68 0.89
N PRO A 108 8.33 -12.20 1.93
CA PRO A 108 9.62 -11.67 2.39
C PRO A 108 10.66 -11.56 1.26
N ASP A 109 10.76 -12.56 0.40
CA ASP A 109 11.69 -12.51 -0.75
C ASP A 109 11.36 -11.38 -1.73
N ALA A 110 10.08 -11.03 -1.88
CA ALA A 110 9.66 -9.91 -2.72
C ALA A 110 10.03 -8.56 -2.08
N ALA A 111 9.83 -8.44 -0.76
CA ALA A 111 10.26 -7.28 0.01
C ALA A 111 11.79 -7.08 -0.07
N GLN A 112 12.55 -8.17 0.12
CA GLN A 112 14.01 -8.13 0.06
C GLN A 112 14.49 -7.80 -1.36
N TRP A 113 13.87 -8.38 -2.38
CA TRP A 113 14.21 -8.07 -3.77
C TRP A 113 14.01 -6.59 -4.10
N LEU A 114 12.93 -5.97 -3.60
CA LEU A 114 12.70 -4.54 -3.79
C LEU A 114 13.80 -3.72 -3.11
N VAL A 115 14.15 -4.01 -1.86
CA VAL A 115 15.26 -3.37 -1.13
C VAL A 115 16.57 -3.46 -1.91
N ASP A 116 16.90 -4.65 -2.41
CA ASP A 116 18.20 -4.91 -3.03
C ASP A 116 18.31 -4.34 -4.45
N ASN A 117 17.20 -4.24 -5.17
CA ASN A 117 17.23 -4.03 -6.62
C ASN A 117 16.50 -2.77 -7.10
N ARG A 118 15.68 -2.12 -6.28
CA ARG A 118 14.86 -0.97 -6.69
C ARG A 118 14.94 0.14 -5.66
N TYR A 119 14.93 1.39 -6.12
CA TYR A 119 14.73 2.53 -5.23
C TYR A 119 13.22 2.81 -5.10
N VAL A 120 12.54 2.08 -4.21
CA VAL A 120 11.12 2.31 -3.88
C VAL A 120 11.02 3.16 -2.63
N LYS A 121 10.12 4.14 -2.62
CA LYS A 121 9.88 5.01 -1.46
C LYS A 121 8.78 4.49 -0.56
N VAL A 122 7.71 4.01 -1.18
CA VAL A 122 6.46 3.64 -0.51
C VAL A 122 5.84 2.43 -1.20
N ILE A 123 5.24 1.52 -0.41
CA ILE A 123 4.39 0.44 -0.90
C ILE A 123 3.05 0.52 -0.19
N GLY A 124 1.97 0.60 -0.96
CA GLY A 124 0.60 0.59 -0.48
C GLY A 124 -0.11 -0.73 -0.75
N PHE A 125 -0.97 -1.13 0.18
CA PHE A 125 -1.73 -2.37 0.17
C PHE A 125 -3.22 -2.08 0.34
N ASP A 126 -4.07 -2.83 -0.34
CA ASP A 126 -5.54 -2.78 -0.15
C ASP A 126 -6.06 -3.70 0.96
N THR A 127 -5.16 -4.17 1.82
CA THR A 127 -5.38 -5.05 2.98
C THR A 127 -5.01 -4.32 4.28
N ILE A 128 -5.32 -4.93 5.43
CA ILE A 128 -5.02 -4.38 6.77
C ILE A 128 -3.56 -4.61 7.22
N SER A 129 -2.72 -5.14 6.34
CA SER A 129 -1.34 -5.50 6.65
C SER A 129 -0.51 -5.54 5.37
N ALA A 130 0.74 -5.09 5.41
CA ALA A 130 1.73 -5.40 4.38
C ALA A 130 2.10 -6.90 4.33
N ASP A 131 1.92 -7.60 5.45
CA ASP A 131 2.11 -9.04 5.56
C ASP A 131 0.78 -9.80 5.34
N THR A 132 0.86 -11.11 5.11
CA THR A 132 -0.36 -11.95 5.07
C THR A 132 -1.11 -11.84 6.39
N GLY A 133 -2.43 -11.97 6.35
CA GLY A 133 -3.30 -11.75 7.51
C GLY A 133 -2.90 -12.60 8.72
N ASP A 134 -2.49 -13.84 8.48
CA ASP A 134 -2.09 -14.83 9.49
C ASP A 134 -0.69 -14.59 10.08
N SER A 135 0.06 -13.61 9.57
CA SER A 135 1.43 -13.34 9.98
C SER A 135 1.50 -12.77 11.40
N THR A 136 2.20 -13.49 12.27
CA THR A 136 2.53 -13.05 13.64
C THR A 136 3.95 -12.50 13.77
N THR A 137 4.72 -12.57 12.68
CA THR A 137 6.15 -12.19 12.67
C THR A 137 6.44 -10.96 11.82
N TYR A 138 5.50 -10.53 10.98
CA TYR A 138 5.56 -9.32 10.16
C TYR A 138 6.87 -9.13 9.37
N PRO A 139 7.34 -10.15 8.62
CA PRO A 139 8.61 -10.05 7.89
C PRO A 139 8.65 -8.93 6.85
N ALA A 140 7.56 -8.64 6.14
CA ALA A 140 7.52 -7.54 5.17
C ALA A 140 7.78 -6.20 5.86
N HIS A 141 7.10 -5.91 6.97
CA HIS A 141 7.38 -4.73 7.79
C HIS A 141 8.84 -4.66 8.21
N LYS A 142 9.38 -5.76 8.73
CA LYS A 142 10.77 -5.85 9.23
C LYS A 142 11.84 -5.76 8.14
N ILE A 143 11.48 -5.95 6.88
CA ILE A 143 12.40 -5.79 5.74
C ILE A 143 12.27 -4.37 5.16
N LEU A 144 11.05 -3.88 4.95
CA LEU A 144 10.79 -2.61 4.26
C LEU A 144 11.12 -1.39 5.13
N LEU A 145 10.60 -1.36 6.35
CA LEU A 145 10.66 -0.17 7.21
C LEU A 145 12.10 0.20 7.63
N PRO A 146 13.00 -0.72 8.01
CA PRO A 146 14.40 -0.37 8.28
C PRO A 146 15.16 0.22 7.08
N ASN A 147 14.69 -0.07 5.86
CA ASN A 147 15.25 0.47 4.62
C ASN A 147 14.55 1.77 4.17
N ASN A 148 13.77 2.40 5.07
CA ASN A 148 12.98 3.60 4.82
C ASN A 148 11.99 3.44 3.64
N ILE A 149 11.53 2.22 3.36
CA ILE A 149 10.42 1.98 2.45
C ILE A 149 9.14 2.03 3.29
N ILE A 150 8.37 3.10 3.14
CA ILE A 150 7.16 3.37 3.91
C ILE A 150 6.04 2.41 3.49
N ILE A 151 5.21 2.00 4.44
CA ILE A 151 4.04 1.18 4.18
C ILE A 151 2.78 2.04 4.25
N ILE A 152 1.81 1.74 3.39
CA ILE A 152 0.45 2.26 3.46
C ILE A 152 -0.51 1.08 3.45
N GLU A 153 -1.45 1.06 4.38
CA GLU A 153 -2.44 -0.02 4.47
C GLU A 153 -3.85 0.48 4.18
N ASN A 154 -4.75 -0.45 3.89
CA ASN A 154 -6.17 -0.21 3.61
C ASN A 154 -6.40 0.83 2.49
N VAL A 155 -5.59 0.81 1.43
CA VAL A 155 -5.75 1.72 0.28
C VAL A 155 -6.97 1.31 -0.54
N GLY A 156 -7.96 2.19 -0.63
CA GLY A 156 -9.16 1.94 -1.43
C GLY A 156 -8.97 2.34 -2.91
N HIS A 157 -9.83 1.79 -3.76
CA HIS A 157 -10.02 2.22 -5.16
C HIS A 157 -8.78 2.12 -6.06
N LEU A 158 -7.91 1.16 -5.79
CA LEU A 158 -6.75 0.87 -6.65
C LEU A 158 -7.17 0.49 -8.09
N ASN A 159 -8.39 -0.01 -8.28
CA ASN A 159 -8.99 -0.26 -9.60
C ASN A 159 -9.06 0.95 -10.53
N LYS A 160 -8.89 2.17 -10.01
CA LYS A 160 -8.92 3.40 -10.81
C LYS A 160 -7.52 3.87 -11.23
N MET A 161 -6.46 3.29 -10.68
CA MET A 161 -5.08 3.67 -10.97
C MET A 161 -4.55 2.81 -12.13
N PRO A 162 -4.00 3.41 -13.20
CA PRO A 162 -3.37 2.64 -14.28
C PRO A 162 -2.07 1.99 -13.79
N PRO A 163 -1.59 0.92 -14.44
CA PRO A 163 -0.31 0.29 -14.11
C PRO A 163 0.85 1.30 -14.05
N THR A 164 0.92 2.22 -15.00
CA THR A 164 1.92 3.28 -15.10
C THR A 164 1.29 4.61 -15.51
N GLY A 165 2.05 5.71 -15.46
CA GLY A 165 1.57 7.02 -15.90
C GLY A 165 0.75 7.77 -14.84
N SER A 166 1.08 7.58 -13.56
CA SER A 166 0.50 8.35 -12.46
C SER A 166 1.58 8.91 -11.55
N THR A 167 1.24 9.94 -10.78
CA THR A 167 2.03 10.45 -9.64
C THR A 167 1.21 10.27 -8.38
N VAL A 168 1.74 9.56 -7.39
CA VAL A 168 1.06 9.29 -6.12
C VAL A 168 1.50 10.29 -5.05
N TYR A 169 0.57 10.61 -4.17
CA TYR A 169 0.75 11.46 -3.02
C TYR A 169 0.14 10.77 -1.80
N ALA A 170 0.93 10.55 -0.75
CA ALA A 170 0.49 9.97 0.51
C ALA A 170 0.63 11.02 1.62
N MET A 171 -0.46 11.68 1.98
CA MET A 171 -0.43 12.87 2.83
C MET A 171 -1.01 12.57 4.22
N PRO A 172 -0.19 12.12 5.20
CA PRO A 172 -0.61 11.89 6.57
C PRO A 172 -0.74 13.20 7.34
N ILE A 173 -1.52 13.17 8.42
CA ILE A 173 -1.42 14.22 9.44
C ILE A 173 -0.01 14.16 10.05
N LYS A 174 0.66 15.31 10.19
CA LYS A 174 2.02 15.37 10.76
C LYS A 174 1.98 15.27 12.29
N ILE A 175 1.93 14.05 12.82
CA ILE A 175 1.99 13.75 14.26
C ILE A 175 3.45 13.69 14.71
N GLY A 176 3.80 14.51 15.71
CA GLY A 176 5.14 14.50 16.31
C GLY A 176 5.46 13.17 16.97
N ASP A 177 6.66 12.65 16.72
CA ASP A 177 7.14 11.36 17.18
C ASP A 177 6.29 10.12 16.81
N GLY A 178 5.31 10.27 15.92
CA GLY A 178 4.33 9.23 15.60
C GLY A 178 4.93 7.99 14.94
N SER A 179 4.37 6.83 15.23
CA SER A 179 4.69 5.57 14.52
C SER A 179 3.88 5.39 13.24
N GLY A 180 2.80 6.13 13.08
CA GLY A 180 2.00 6.21 11.87
C GLY A 180 0.96 7.32 11.94
N ALA A 181 0.15 7.46 10.89
CA ALA A 181 -1.06 8.27 10.95
C ALA A 181 -2.02 7.95 9.79
N PRO A 182 -3.34 8.18 9.98
CA PRO A 182 -4.28 8.19 8.88
C PRO A 182 -3.85 9.18 7.80
N SER A 183 -3.99 8.76 6.55
CA SER A 183 -3.41 9.44 5.40
C SER A 183 -4.41 9.64 4.28
N ARG A 184 -4.40 10.85 3.71
CA ARG A 184 -5.08 11.12 2.45
C ARG A 184 -4.16 10.67 1.32
N VAL A 185 -4.42 9.49 0.77
CA VAL A 185 -3.71 8.97 -0.39
C VAL A 185 -4.49 9.31 -1.65
N PHE A 186 -3.81 9.83 -2.67
CA PHE A 186 -4.40 10.09 -3.99
C PHE A 186 -3.35 10.00 -5.09
N ALA A 187 -3.80 9.80 -6.33
CA ALA A 187 -2.96 9.80 -7.51
C ALA A 187 -3.46 10.84 -8.52
N ILE A 188 -2.53 11.49 -9.21
CA ILE A 188 -2.80 12.25 -10.43
C ILE A 188 -2.40 11.36 -11.59
N ILE A 189 -3.32 11.13 -12.54
CA ILE A 189 -3.05 10.33 -13.73
C ILE A 189 -2.66 11.28 -14.86
N ASP A 190 -1.54 11.01 -15.51
CA ASP A 190 -1.10 11.78 -16.68
C ASP A 190 -1.96 11.39 -17.90
N ASP A 191 -2.62 12.35 -18.54
CA ASP A 191 -3.41 12.14 -19.78
C ASP A 191 -2.55 11.79 -21.02
N ARG A 192 -1.26 11.44 -20.87
CA ARG A 192 -0.28 11.38 -21.97
C ARG A 192 -0.26 10.07 -22.77
N THR A 193 -1.44 9.52 -23.09
CA THR A 193 -1.60 8.41 -24.06
C THR A 193 -2.44 8.77 -25.28
N SER A 194 -2.32 9.99 -25.80
CA SER A 194 -2.63 10.23 -27.23
C SER A 194 -1.63 11.19 -27.87
N ALA A 195 -1.25 10.90 -29.12
CA ALA A 195 -0.31 11.68 -29.93
C ALA A 195 -0.85 13.06 -30.37
N ALA A 196 -1.76 13.67 -29.61
CA ALA A 196 -2.50 14.87 -30.00
C ALA A 196 -2.52 15.93 -28.89
N GLY A 197 -1.38 16.59 -28.69
CA GLY A 197 -1.31 17.91 -28.05
C GLY A 197 -1.67 18.00 -26.56
N LEU A 198 -1.45 19.19 -26.00
CA LEU A 198 -1.74 19.52 -24.61
C LEU A 198 -3.25 19.65 -24.40
N THR A 199 -3.89 18.62 -23.85
CA THR A 199 -5.19 18.74 -23.20
C THR A 199 -4.99 19.00 -21.71
N ALA A 200 -5.83 19.85 -21.12
CA ALA A 200 -5.80 20.17 -19.70
C ALA A 200 -5.84 18.88 -18.86
N PRO A 201 -5.09 18.79 -17.75
CA PRO A 201 -5.09 17.60 -16.91
C PRO A 201 -6.52 17.32 -16.41
N ASN A 202 -7.06 16.17 -16.79
CA ASN A 202 -8.23 15.61 -16.14
C ASN A 202 -7.81 15.22 -14.73
N LEU A 203 -8.10 16.08 -13.77
CA LEU A 203 -8.00 15.74 -12.37
C LEU A 203 -9.04 14.67 -12.05
N ILE A 204 -8.73 13.40 -12.32
CA ILE A 204 -9.47 12.28 -11.78
C ILE A 204 -9.06 12.19 -10.31
N LEU A 205 -9.90 12.76 -9.44
CA LEU A 205 -9.78 12.58 -7.99
C LEU A 205 -10.03 11.09 -7.68
N ILE A 206 -8.95 10.31 -7.56
CA ILE A 206 -9.03 8.95 -7.02
C ILE A 206 -9.15 9.06 -5.51
N VAL A 207 -10.41 9.17 -5.12
CA VAL A 207 -11.12 8.70 -3.94
C VAL A 207 -10.48 8.91 -2.56
N THR A 208 -11.17 9.72 -1.76
CA THR A 208 -11.34 9.37 -0.35
C THR A 208 -12.49 8.41 -0.17
N SER A 209 -12.26 7.35 0.59
CA SER A 209 -13.24 6.89 1.55
C SER A 209 -13.51 8.04 2.53
N VAL A 210 -14.71 8.62 2.48
CA VAL A 210 -15.24 9.31 3.66
C VAL A 210 -15.42 8.21 4.71
N ILE A 211 -14.59 8.23 5.74
CA ILE A 211 -14.67 7.28 6.84
C ILE A 211 -15.95 7.59 7.61
N THR A 212 -16.99 6.75 7.45
CA THR A 212 -17.96 6.58 8.53
C THR A 212 -17.24 5.73 9.57
N LEU A 213 -16.88 6.33 10.71
CA LEU A 213 -16.33 5.59 11.84
C LEU A 213 -17.33 4.48 12.22
N ILE A 214 -17.01 3.23 11.91
CA ILE A 214 -17.50 2.13 12.73
C ILE A 214 -16.66 2.23 14.01
N ALA A 215 -17.22 2.96 14.97
CA ALA A 215 -16.62 3.15 16.27
C ALA A 215 -16.28 1.79 16.90
N GLN A 216 -15.01 1.67 17.30
CA GLN A 216 -14.52 0.97 18.49
C GLN A 216 -15.07 -0.43 18.78
N ALA A 217 -14.21 -1.43 18.56
CA ALA A 217 -13.86 -2.41 19.60
C ALA A 217 -12.62 -3.23 19.19
N ILE A 218 -11.44 -2.60 19.18
CA ILE A 218 -10.16 -3.30 19.40
C ILE A 218 -9.40 -2.48 20.44
#